data_AF-A0A0N0TEZ3-F1
#
_entry.id   AF-A0A0N0TEZ3-F1
#
_cell.length_a   1.000
_cell.length_b   1.000
_cell.length_c   1.000
_cell.angle_alpha   90.00
_cell.angle_beta   90.00
_cell.angle_gamma   90.00
#
_symmetry.space_group_name_H-M   'P 1'
#
loop_
_entity.id
_entity.type
_entity.pdbx_description
1 polymer ?
#
loop_
_entity_poly.entity_id
_entity_poly.type
_entity_poly.pdbx_seq_one_letter_code
_entity_poly.pdbx_strand_id
1 'polypeptide(L)'
;MRAVHQVVEAVDADLPGNRTVRIQRDAARVDELAESGFDGLAYKVFENDLCREAWPILRGMLREGRLPRIALKWCQERGLPFWVHPDDMALLRSSPVARDEILVDVLMRALKSFRRKALVEGGWNPDYKGGRGASCLTTYFVGQCIWEFRRVYTTWAKNRQRWAELHALYDGAEETARENPRLFGRLLAAGSVSETEAAVLSTNFADILAEQPAVTRAVISLTIEGYNDTDIADELNITHAAVRMRKTRFRKALYDAARERRIWIPEQLHIKAGTRRRTQRGAA
;
A
#
# COMPACT_ATOMS: atom_id res chain seq x y z
N MET A 1 4.44 9.49 18.84
CA MET A 1 5.51 10.53 19.02
C MET A 1 6.87 10.10 18.47
N ARG A 2 7.33 8.86 18.69
CA ARG A 2 8.64 8.35 18.25
C ARG A 2 8.87 8.40 16.73
N ALA A 3 7.83 8.18 15.93
CA ALA A 3 7.91 8.23 14.48
C ALA A 3 8.09 9.65 13.91
N VAL A 4 7.64 10.68 14.63
CA VAL A 4 7.79 12.08 14.21
C VAL A 4 9.24 12.54 14.39
N HIS A 5 9.91 12.09 15.46
CA HIS A 5 11.33 12.34 15.70
C HIS A 5 12.21 11.71 14.60
N GLN A 6 11.87 10.49 14.19
CA GLN A 6 12.57 9.77 13.11
C GLN A 6 12.54 10.53 11.77
N VAL A 7 11.48 11.30 11.50
CA VAL A 7 11.41 12.15 10.29
C VAL A 7 12.36 13.34 10.41
N VAL A 8 12.35 14.01 11.56
CA VAL A 8 13.21 15.18 11.79
C VAL A 8 14.68 14.78 11.70
N GLU A 9 15.09 13.71 12.37
CA GLU A 9 16.46 13.20 12.32
C GLU A 9 16.87 12.79 10.90
N ALA A 10 15.99 12.06 10.19
CA ALA A 10 16.27 11.59 8.84
C ALA A 10 16.45 12.76 7.86
N VAL A 11 15.62 13.80 7.96
CA VAL A 11 15.68 14.95 7.05
C VAL A 11 16.81 15.90 7.43
N ASP A 12 17.01 16.17 8.72
CA ASP A 12 18.08 17.08 9.15
C ASP A 12 19.48 16.53 8.83
N ALA A 13 19.66 15.20 8.78
CA ALA A 13 20.92 14.57 8.35
C ALA A 13 21.22 14.78 6.86
N ASP A 14 20.18 14.87 6.03
CA ASP A 14 20.31 15.00 4.57
C ASP A 14 20.32 16.49 4.13
N LEU A 15 20.01 17.43 5.02
CA LEU A 15 19.98 18.87 4.73
C LEU A 15 21.29 19.57 5.12
N PRO A 16 21.90 20.37 4.21
CA PRO A 16 23.11 21.10 4.52
C PRO A 16 22.86 22.26 5.52
N GLY A 17 23.91 22.64 6.25
CA GLY A 17 23.95 23.83 7.10
C GLY A 17 23.34 23.66 8.50
N ASN A 18 23.27 24.78 9.23
CA ASN A 18 22.75 24.81 10.60
C ASN A 18 21.21 24.85 10.60
N ARG A 19 20.58 23.97 11.39
CA ARG A 19 19.12 23.88 11.52
C ARG A 19 18.44 25.20 11.89
N THR A 20 19.00 25.97 12.82
CA THR A 20 18.43 27.24 13.26
C THR A 20 18.44 28.27 12.13
N VAL A 21 19.53 28.34 11.35
CA VAL A 21 19.63 29.23 10.20
C VAL A 21 18.60 28.88 9.13
N ARG A 22 18.36 27.58 8.87
CA ARG A 22 17.31 27.14 7.95
C ARG A 22 15.93 27.58 8.41
N ILE A 23 15.61 27.41 9.70
CA ILE A 23 14.31 27.80 10.27
C ILE A 23 14.08 29.31 10.14
N GLN A 24 15.08 30.13 10.47
CA GLN A 24 14.98 31.59 10.36
C GLN A 24 14.78 32.06 8.91
N ARG A 25 15.57 31.51 7.97
CA ARG A 25 15.42 31.78 6.54
C ARG A 25 14.01 31.44 6.05
N ASP A 26 13.53 30.28 6.45
CA ASP A 26 12.22 29.78 6.04
C ASP A 26 11.07 30.62 6.65
N ALA A 27 11.23 31.12 7.89
CA ALA A 27 10.27 32.02 8.52
C ALA A 27 10.14 33.33 7.75
N ALA A 28 11.27 33.99 7.46
CA ALA A 28 11.28 35.22 6.65
C ALA A 28 10.64 35.02 5.27
N ARG A 29 10.89 33.87 4.63
CA ARG A 29 10.30 33.53 3.34
C ARG A 29 8.78 33.32 3.41
N VAL A 30 8.27 32.74 4.50
CA VAL A 30 6.83 32.58 4.71
C VAL A 30 6.15 33.92 4.95
N ASP A 31 6.78 34.81 5.74
CA ASP A 31 6.26 36.15 6.00
C ASP A 31 6.12 36.96 4.70
N GLU A 32 7.13 36.92 3.83
CA GLU A 32 7.09 37.56 2.49
C GLU A 32 5.94 36.99 1.62
N LEU A 33 5.80 35.66 1.57
CA LEU A 33 4.77 35.01 0.75
C LEU A 33 3.35 35.22 1.30
N ALA A 34 3.21 35.46 2.60
CA ALA A 34 1.91 35.69 3.23
C ALA A 34 1.24 36.97 2.72
N GLU A 35 2.01 38.01 2.34
CA GLU A 35 1.49 39.25 1.75
C GLU A 35 0.70 39.00 0.46
N SER A 36 1.09 37.95 -0.29
CA SER A 36 0.43 37.53 -1.54
C SER A 36 -0.63 36.45 -1.35
N GLY A 37 -0.93 36.05 -0.11
CA GLY A 37 -1.84 34.94 0.18
C GLY A 37 -1.33 33.58 -0.30
N PHE A 38 -0.01 33.39 -0.36
CA PHE A 38 0.63 32.18 -0.88
C PHE A 38 0.15 31.84 -2.30
N ASP A 39 0.20 32.82 -3.20
CA ASP A 39 -0.18 32.67 -4.61
C ASP A 39 0.78 33.45 -5.52
N GLY A 40 0.58 33.34 -6.84
CA GLY A 40 1.39 34.05 -7.83
C GLY A 40 2.76 33.43 -8.10
N LEU A 41 3.61 34.18 -8.81
CA LEU A 41 4.88 33.66 -9.32
C LEU A 41 5.89 33.37 -8.21
N ALA A 42 6.00 34.24 -7.21
CA ALA A 42 6.91 34.05 -6.08
C ALA A 42 6.59 32.75 -5.31
N TYR A 43 5.30 32.48 -5.10
CA TYR A 43 4.86 31.24 -4.48
C TYR A 43 5.17 30.01 -5.33
N LYS A 44 4.97 30.05 -6.66
CA LYS A 44 5.34 28.95 -7.57
C LYS A 44 6.84 28.65 -7.56
N VAL A 45 7.68 29.69 -7.49
CA VAL A 45 9.14 29.51 -7.35
C VAL A 45 9.47 28.84 -6.03
N PHE A 46 8.83 29.25 -4.94
CA PHE A 46 8.96 28.60 -3.64
C PHE A 46 8.52 27.13 -3.65
N GLU A 47 7.37 26.79 -4.25
CA GLU A 47 6.92 25.39 -4.37
C GLU A 47 7.93 24.52 -5.13
N ASN A 48 8.50 25.06 -6.22
CA ASN A 48 9.51 24.36 -7.01
C ASN A 48 10.80 24.15 -6.22
N ASP A 49 11.27 25.15 -5.47
CA ASP A 49 12.43 25.03 -4.61
C ASP A 49 12.22 23.99 -3.52
N LEU A 50 11.06 24.02 -2.86
CA LEU A 50 10.69 23.07 -1.82
C LEU A 50 10.67 21.64 -2.35
N CYS A 51 10.10 21.42 -3.55
CA CYS A 51 10.12 20.12 -4.20
C CYS A 51 11.54 19.68 -4.57
N ARG A 52 12.37 20.59 -5.09
CA ARG A 52 13.75 20.31 -5.46
C ARG A 52 14.59 19.88 -4.26
N GLU A 53 14.41 20.52 -3.10
CA GLU A 53 15.07 20.12 -1.86
C GLU A 53 14.54 18.77 -1.33
N ALA A 54 13.22 18.55 -1.35
CA ALA A 54 12.60 17.36 -0.78
C ALA A 54 12.78 16.10 -1.66
N TRP A 55 12.89 16.25 -2.98
CA TRP A 55 12.96 15.15 -3.94
C TRP A 55 14.06 14.12 -3.64
N PRO A 56 15.35 14.48 -3.53
CA PRO A 56 16.41 13.51 -3.27
C PRO A 56 16.24 12.79 -1.93
N ILE A 57 15.73 13.48 -0.91
CA ILE A 57 15.47 12.94 0.43
C ILE A 57 14.38 11.87 0.35
N LEU A 58 13.21 12.22 -0.19
CA LEU A 58 12.08 11.29 -0.32
C LEU A 58 12.43 10.09 -1.21
N ARG A 59 13.16 10.32 -2.30
CA ARG A 59 13.64 9.27 -3.20
C ARG A 59 14.60 8.30 -2.49
N GLY A 60 15.54 8.81 -1.69
CA GLY A 60 16.42 8.00 -0.85
C GLY A 60 15.65 7.21 0.20
N MET A 61 14.68 7.84 0.87
CA MET A 61 13.82 7.17 1.84
C MET A 61 12.96 6.07 1.23
N LEU A 62 12.48 6.22 -0.02
CA LEU A 62 11.77 5.16 -0.75
C LEU A 62 12.70 3.99 -1.07
N ARG A 63 13.91 4.27 -1.58
CA ARG A 63 14.92 3.23 -1.89
C ARG A 63 15.26 2.39 -0.66
N GLU A 64 15.40 3.03 0.51
CA GLU A 64 15.75 2.37 1.78
C GLU A 64 14.52 1.81 2.52
N GLY A 65 13.32 1.98 1.96
CA GLY A 65 12.06 1.63 2.61
C GLY A 65 11.80 2.39 3.92
N ARG A 66 12.51 3.50 4.19
CA ARG A 66 12.29 4.36 5.37
C ARG A 66 10.91 5.01 5.31
N LEU A 67 10.55 5.61 4.17
CA LEU A 67 9.28 6.33 4.00
C LEU A 67 8.07 5.41 4.24
N PRO A 68 7.95 4.24 3.59
CA PRO A 68 6.87 3.29 3.87
C PRO A 68 6.81 2.84 5.34
N ARG A 69 7.96 2.53 5.96
CA ARG A 69 8.03 2.11 7.37
C ARG A 69 7.53 3.19 8.33
N ILE A 70 7.93 4.44 8.12
CA ILE A 70 7.47 5.56 8.95
C ILE A 70 5.96 5.78 8.74
N ALA A 71 5.48 5.75 7.50
CA ALA A 71 4.06 5.90 7.18
C ALA A 71 3.20 4.79 7.82
N LEU A 72 3.66 3.53 7.78
CA LEU A 72 3.03 2.39 8.47
C LEU A 72 2.92 2.65 9.98
N LYS A 73 4.03 3.03 10.61
CA LYS A 73 4.05 3.33 12.04
C LYS A 73 3.13 4.50 12.40
N TRP A 74 3.07 5.54 11.59
CA TRP A 74 2.13 6.66 11.79
C TRP A 74 0.66 6.27 11.70
N CYS A 75 0.32 5.38 10.78
CA CYS A 75 -1.03 4.86 10.65
C CYS A 75 -1.38 3.95 11.83
N GLN A 76 -0.46 3.07 12.23
CA GLN A 76 -0.63 2.19 13.39
C GLN A 76 -0.83 2.97 14.69
N GLU A 77 -0.01 4.00 14.96
CA GLU A 77 -0.16 4.88 16.13
C GLU A 77 -1.53 5.59 16.18
N ARG A 78 -2.28 5.62 15.07
CA ARG A 78 -3.60 6.27 14.93
C ARG A 78 -4.75 5.29 14.66
N GLY A 79 -4.49 3.98 14.73
CA GLY A 79 -5.50 2.96 14.43
C GLY A 79 -5.98 2.93 12.97
N LEU A 80 -5.22 3.52 12.04
CA LEU A 80 -5.58 3.55 10.62
C LEU A 80 -5.08 2.28 9.92
N PRO A 81 -5.92 1.56 9.17
CA PRO A 81 -5.48 0.42 8.39
C PRO A 81 -4.61 0.91 7.22
N PHE A 82 -3.38 0.41 7.19
CA PHE A 82 -2.41 0.68 6.13
C PHE A 82 -1.39 -0.45 6.08
N TRP A 83 -1.08 -0.87 4.86
CA TRP A 83 -0.12 -1.93 4.57
C TRP A 83 0.56 -1.63 3.23
N VAL A 84 1.81 -2.08 3.09
CA VAL A 84 2.61 -1.93 1.87
C VAL A 84 3.13 -3.31 1.49
N HIS A 85 2.89 -3.72 0.25
CA HIS A 85 3.24 -5.04 -0.25
C HIS A 85 4.76 -5.27 -0.26
N PRO A 86 5.27 -6.45 0.14
CA PRO A 86 6.69 -6.78 0.05
C PRO A 86 7.26 -6.60 -1.36
N ASP A 87 6.54 -7.03 -2.40
CA ASP A 87 6.95 -6.85 -3.79
C ASP A 87 7.04 -5.36 -4.17
N ASP A 88 6.14 -4.53 -3.67
CA ASP A 88 6.20 -3.08 -3.88
C ASP A 88 7.41 -2.46 -3.17
N MET A 89 7.75 -2.96 -1.98
CA MET A 89 8.96 -2.56 -1.26
C MET A 89 10.22 -2.98 -2.02
N ALA A 90 10.23 -4.17 -2.62
CA ALA A 90 11.33 -4.65 -3.45
C ALA A 90 11.45 -3.81 -4.73
N LEU A 91 10.35 -3.53 -5.41
CA LEU A 91 10.28 -2.71 -6.61
C LEU A 91 10.75 -1.27 -6.34
N LEU A 92 10.28 -0.64 -5.27
CA LEU A 92 10.72 0.70 -4.88
C LEU A 92 12.20 0.75 -4.51
N ARG A 93 12.77 -0.36 -4.04
CA ARG A 93 14.22 -0.48 -3.78
C ARG A 93 15.01 -0.61 -5.07
N SER A 94 14.60 -1.46 -6.00
CA SER A 94 15.36 -1.78 -7.22
C SER A 94 15.14 -0.79 -8.36
N SER A 95 13.93 -0.26 -8.53
CA SER A 95 13.56 0.56 -9.71
C SER A 95 13.57 2.07 -9.42
N PRO A 96 14.48 2.85 -10.03
CA PRO A 96 14.42 4.31 -9.96
C PRO A 96 13.15 4.88 -10.60
N VAL A 97 12.68 4.28 -11.69
CA VAL A 97 11.48 4.73 -12.41
C VAL A 97 10.24 4.59 -11.53
N ALA A 98 10.07 3.46 -10.83
CA ALA A 98 8.95 3.25 -9.91
C ALA A 98 8.96 4.25 -8.74
N ARG A 99 10.15 4.62 -8.25
CA ARG A 99 10.29 5.67 -7.22
C ARG A 99 9.86 7.03 -7.76
N ASP A 100 10.29 7.38 -8.97
CA ASP A 100 10.01 8.69 -9.56
C ASP A 100 8.51 8.83 -9.86
N GLU A 101 7.87 7.77 -10.37
CA GLU A 101 6.42 7.71 -10.62
C GLU A 101 5.60 7.98 -9.34
N ILE A 102 5.79 7.18 -8.29
CA ILE A 102 5.01 7.36 -7.05
C ILE A 102 5.33 8.70 -6.38
N LEU A 103 6.57 9.19 -6.49
CA LEU A 103 7.00 10.40 -5.81
C LEU A 103 6.36 11.65 -6.42
N VAL A 104 6.15 11.71 -7.73
CA VAL A 104 5.39 12.79 -8.38
C VAL A 104 4.00 12.90 -7.75
N ASP A 105 3.27 11.80 -7.62
CA ASP A 105 1.93 11.79 -7.04
C ASP A 105 1.91 12.19 -5.56
N VAL A 106 2.92 11.75 -4.80
CA VAL A 106 3.12 12.17 -3.40
C VAL A 106 3.31 13.67 -3.29
N LEU A 107 4.22 14.23 -4.08
CA LEU A 107 4.51 15.68 -4.06
C LEU A 107 3.30 16.50 -4.47
N MET A 108 2.61 16.12 -5.54
CA MET A 108 1.41 16.84 -6.03
C MET A 108 0.29 16.89 -4.98
N ARG A 109 0.08 15.81 -4.23
CA ARG A 109 -0.88 15.78 -3.12
C ARG A 109 -0.38 16.52 -1.89
N ALA A 110 0.90 16.36 -1.55
CA ALA A 110 1.51 16.99 -0.40
C ALA A 110 1.52 18.51 -0.54
N LEU A 111 1.86 19.07 -1.71
CA LEU A 111 1.84 20.52 -1.98
C LEU A 111 0.47 21.14 -1.70
N LYS A 112 -0.60 20.53 -2.23
CA LYS A 112 -1.98 21.00 -1.98
C LYS A 112 -2.32 21.01 -0.49
N SER A 113 -1.99 19.93 0.22
CA SER A 113 -2.26 19.88 1.66
C SER A 113 -1.32 20.78 2.47
N PHE A 114 -0.09 21.00 2.01
CA PHE A 114 0.90 21.84 2.66
C PHE A 114 0.51 23.31 2.57
N ARG A 115 0.16 23.82 1.38
CA ARG A 115 -0.34 25.19 1.20
C ARG A 115 -1.47 25.48 2.18
N ARG A 116 -2.50 24.63 2.17
CA ARG A 116 -3.68 24.81 3.02
C ARG A 116 -3.33 24.71 4.50
N LYS A 117 -2.74 23.59 4.94
CA LYS A 117 -2.60 23.30 6.37
C LYS A 117 -1.40 23.99 7.02
N ALA A 118 -0.28 24.06 6.33
CA ALA A 118 0.97 24.57 6.88
C ALA A 118 1.02 26.09 6.78
N LEU A 119 0.63 26.65 5.64
CA LEU A 119 0.78 28.08 5.33
C LEU A 119 -0.50 28.85 5.64
N VAL A 120 -1.61 28.53 4.98
CA VAL A 120 -2.88 29.29 5.10
C VAL A 120 -3.51 29.13 6.49
N GLU A 121 -3.58 27.90 7.00
CA GLU A 121 -4.13 27.62 8.34
C GLU A 121 -3.09 27.82 9.47
N GLY A 122 -1.85 28.21 9.15
CA GLY A 122 -0.79 28.45 10.14
C GLY A 122 -0.31 27.20 10.89
N GLY A 123 -0.46 26.01 10.31
CA GLY A 123 -0.06 24.75 10.96
C GLY A 123 1.46 24.51 11.03
N TRP A 124 2.28 25.27 10.30
CA TRP A 124 3.72 25.31 10.51
C TRP A 124 4.08 26.47 11.45
N ASN A 125 4.93 26.19 12.43
CA ASN A 125 5.37 27.17 13.42
C ASN A 125 6.90 27.06 13.61
N PRO A 126 7.68 28.10 13.28
CA PRO A 126 9.14 28.09 13.42
C PRO A 126 9.62 28.06 14.88
N ASP A 127 8.76 28.40 15.84
CA ASP A 127 9.08 28.46 17.27
C ASP A 127 8.40 27.32 18.07
N TYR A 128 7.95 26.26 17.40
CA TYR A 128 7.21 25.18 18.05
C TYR A 128 8.03 24.49 19.16
N LYS A 129 7.54 24.59 20.41
CA LYS A 129 8.21 24.03 21.62
C LYS A 129 7.71 22.65 22.05
N GLY A 130 6.80 22.03 21.30
CA GLY A 130 6.28 20.69 21.64
C GLY A 130 7.28 19.56 21.34
N GLY A 131 6.90 18.30 21.58
CA GLY A 131 7.80 17.14 21.48
C GLY A 131 8.42 16.83 20.11
N ARG A 132 8.07 17.58 19.04
CA ARG A 132 8.74 17.54 17.73
C ARG A 132 9.86 18.58 17.60
N GLY A 133 9.79 19.65 18.40
CA GLY A 133 10.60 20.85 18.25
C GLY A 133 10.29 21.65 16.98
N ALA A 134 10.93 22.81 16.87
CA ALA A 134 10.92 23.67 15.70
C ALA A 134 11.57 22.97 14.50
N SER A 135 11.01 23.11 13.30
CA SER A 135 11.54 22.49 12.09
C SER A 135 11.49 23.43 10.91
N CYS A 136 12.46 23.36 10.00
CA CYS A 136 12.39 24.08 8.73
C CYS A 136 11.23 23.58 7.86
N LEU A 137 10.87 24.33 6.81
CA LEU A 137 9.73 24.00 5.93
C LEU A 137 9.95 22.67 5.22
N THR A 138 11.18 22.38 4.78
CA THR A 138 11.51 21.12 4.10
C THR A 138 11.25 19.90 5.00
N THR A 139 11.66 19.96 6.28
CA THR A 139 11.37 18.90 7.26
C THR A 139 9.86 18.75 7.53
N TYR A 140 9.13 19.86 7.63
CA TYR A 140 7.69 19.80 7.78
C TYR A 140 7.01 19.19 6.56
N PHE A 141 7.43 19.62 5.36
CA PHE A 141 6.89 19.18 4.07
C PHE A 141 7.17 17.70 3.80
N VAL A 142 8.35 17.18 4.11
CA VAL A 142 8.64 15.73 4.07
C VAL A 142 7.69 14.98 5.01
N GLY A 143 7.42 15.53 6.20
CA GLY A 143 6.38 15.00 7.07
C GLY A 143 5.01 14.96 6.42
N GLN A 144 4.62 16.00 5.69
CA GLN A 144 3.37 16.03 4.93
C GLN A 144 3.35 15.00 3.80
N CYS A 145 4.47 14.77 3.12
CA CYS A 145 4.62 13.73 2.09
C CYS A 145 4.40 12.32 2.67
N ILE A 146 4.98 12.04 3.84
CA ILE A 146 4.79 10.76 4.54
C ILE A 146 3.32 10.56 4.93
N TRP A 147 2.63 11.64 5.33
CA TRP A 147 1.21 11.59 5.65
C TRP A 147 0.35 11.27 4.42
N GLU A 148 0.64 11.90 3.28
CA GLU A 148 -0.11 11.68 2.03
C GLU A 148 0.26 10.35 1.35
N PHE A 149 1.43 9.79 1.64
CA PHE A 149 1.93 8.54 1.04
C PHE A 149 0.91 7.42 1.07
N ARG A 150 0.20 7.22 2.18
CA ARG A 150 -0.83 6.17 2.28
C ARG A 150 -1.83 6.22 1.13
N ARG A 151 -2.37 7.42 0.85
CA ARG A 151 -3.42 7.60 -0.16
C ARG A 151 -2.88 7.42 -1.58
N VAL A 152 -1.64 7.87 -1.80
CA VAL A 152 -0.95 7.71 -3.08
C VAL A 152 -0.61 6.25 -3.33
N TYR A 153 0.06 5.61 -2.37
CA TYR A 153 0.44 4.21 -2.46
C TYR A 153 -0.75 3.31 -2.78
N THR A 154 -1.90 3.49 -2.11
CA THR A 154 -3.09 2.67 -2.39
C THR A 154 -3.61 2.83 -3.82
N THR A 155 -3.38 3.99 -4.46
CA THR A 155 -3.78 4.24 -5.84
C THR A 155 -2.73 3.70 -6.81
N TRP A 156 -1.46 4.00 -6.55
CA TRP A 156 -0.32 3.53 -7.34
C TRP A 156 -0.26 2.00 -7.39
N ALA A 157 -0.44 1.32 -6.25
CA ALA A 157 -0.45 -0.15 -6.20
C ALA A 157 -1.60 -0.76 -7.00
N LYS A 158 -2.80 -0.18 -6.92
CA LYS A 158 -3.96 -0.61 -7.73
C LYS A 158 -3.72 -0.41 -9.23
N ASN A 159 -3.18 0.76 -9.61
CA ASN A 159 -2.88 1.05 -11.01
C ASN A 159 -1.85 0.06 -11.55
N ARG A 160 -0.78 -0.22 -10.79
CA ARG A 160 0.25 -1.15 -11.20
C ARG A 160 -0.26 -2.58 -11.35
N GLN A 161 -1.11 -3.03 -10.44
CA GLN A 161 -1.81 -4.31 -10.59
C GLN A 161 -2.60 -4.31 -11.90
N ARG A 162 -3.40 -3.28 -12.15
CA ARG A 162 -4.15 -3.11 -13.40
C ARG A 162 -3.29 -3.08 -14.66
N TRP A 163 -2.12 -2.44 -14.60
CA TRP A 163 -1.17 -2.43 -15.72
C TRP A 163 -0.54 -3.80 -15.93
N ALA A 164 -0.14 -4.50 -14.87
CA ALA A 164 0.38 -5.86 -14.95
C ALA A 164 -0.66 -6.84 -15.51
N GLU A 165 -1.92 -6.66 -15.14
CA GLU A 165 -3.09 -7.39 -15.65
C GLU A 165 -3.29 -7.17 -17.16
N LEU A 166 -3.34 -5.90 -17.59
CA LEU A 166 -3.47 -5.55 -19.00
C LEU A 166 -2.27 -6.05 -19.83
N HIS A 167 -1.05 -5.94 -19.31
CA HIS A 167 0.14 -6.44 -20.00
C HIS A 167 0.23 -7.96 -20.01
N ALA A 168 -0.21 -8.67 -18.96
CA ALA A 168 -0.32 -10.13 -18.97
C ALA A 168 -1.33 -10.63 -20.03
N LEU A 169 -2.38 -9.84 -20.33
CA LEU A 169 -3.34 -10.12 -21.39
C LEU A 169 -2.77 -9.87 -22.80
N TYR A 170 -1.80 -8.95 -22.95
CA TYR A 170 -1.16 -8.62 -24.23
C TYR A 170 0.11 -9.44 -24.53
N ASP A 171 0.97 -9.68 -23.53
CA ASP A 171 2.20 -10.48 -23.64
C ASP A 171 1.94 -12.00 -23.58
N GLY A 172 0.70 -12.40 -23.27
CA GLY A 172 0.24 -13.79 -23.26
C GLY A 172 0.16 -14.45 -24.65
N ALA A 173 0.56 -13.76 -25.73
CA ALA A 173 0.53 -14.31 -27.08
C ALA A 173 1.79 -15.09 -27.47
N GLU A 174 3.00 -14.82 -26.93
CA GLU A 174 4.21 -15.48 -27.47
C GLU A 174 5.25 -16.06 -26.49
N GLU A 175 5.46 -15.61 -25.23
CA GLU A 175 6.67 -16.06 -24.49
C GLU A 175 6.48 -16.56 -23.03
N THR A 176 5.37 -16.31 -22.34
CA THR A 176 5.22 -16.61 -20.89
C THR A 176 4.58 -17.96 -20.55
N ALA A 177 4.49 -18.88 -21.51
CA ALA A 177 3.78 -20.15 -21.38
C ALA A 177 4.47 -21.23 -20.51
N ARG A 178 5.63 -20.97 -19.87
CA ARG A 178 6.44 -22.06 -19.33
C ARG A 178 6.35 -22.39 -17.84
N GLU A 179 5.81 -21.56 -16.94
CA GLU A 179 5.94 -21.91 -15.50
C GLU A 179 4.70 -21.85 -14.57
N ASN A 180 3.57 -21.18 -14.86
CA ASN A 180 2.25 -21.51 -14.25
C ASN A 180 1.09 -20.58 -14.71
N PRO A 181 0.52 -20.76 -15.93
CA PRO A 181 -0.44 -19.80 -16.49
C PRO A 181 -1.92 -19.97 -16.08
N ARG A 182 -2.30 -20.99 -15.31
CA ARG A 182 -3.70 -21.49 -15.32
C ARG A 182 -4.58 -21.10 -14.13
N LEU A 183 -3.98 -20.73 -12.99
CA LEU A 183 -4.68 -20.25 -11.78
C LEU A 183 -5.27 -18.85 -12.00
N PHE A 184 -4.48 -18.01 -12.68
CA PHE A 184 -4.76 -16.61 -12.97
C PHE A 184 -5.93 -16.46 -13.94
N GLY A 185 -5.91 -17.19 -15.07
CA GLY A 185 -6.96 -17.10 -16.10
C GLY A 185 -8.34 -17.57 -15.63
N ARG A 186 -8.41 -18.49 -14.66
CA ARG A 186 -9.69 -19.12 -14.28
C ARG A 186 -10.45 -18.41 -13.15
N LEU A 187 -9.76 -17.72 -12.24
CA LEU A 187 -10.39 -16.86 -11.22
C LEU A 187 -11.09 -15.65 -11.86
N LEU A 188 -10.50 -15.12 -12.94
CA LEU A 188 -11.10 -14.07 -13.77
C LEU A 188 -12.31 -14.57 -14.56
N ALA A 189 -12.22 -15.77 -15.16
CA ALA A 189 -13.33 -16.36 -15.92
C ALA A 189 -14.58 -16.67 -15.08
N ALA A 190 -14.42 -16.86 -13.75
CA ALA A 190 -15.54 -17.15 -12.85
C ALA A 190 -16.28 -15.90 -12.33
N GLY A 191 -15.84 -14.67 -12.67
CA GLY A 191 -16.53 -13.41 -12.30
C GLY A 191 -16.70 -13.18 -10.79
N SER A 192 -15.95 -13.90 -9.95
CA SER A 192 -16.18 -14.00 -8.50
C SER A 192 -15.28 -13.09 -7.66
N VAL A 193 -14.27 -12.46 -8.26
CA VAL A 193 -13.25 -11.67 -7.57
C VAL A 193 -12.69 -10.58 -8.51
N SER A 194 -12.37 -9.39 -7.99
CA SER A 194 -11.65 -8.36 -8.76
C SER A 194 -10.18 -8.74 -8.96
N GLU A 195 -9.58 -8.34 -10.08
CA GLU A 195 -8.26 -8.75 -10.54
C GLU A 195 -7.11 -8.43 -9.54
N THR A 196 -7.19 -7.27 -8.89
CA THR A 196 -6.33 -6.84 -7.76
C THR A 196 -6.36 -7.75 -6.53
N GLU A 197 -7.44 -8.50 -6.35
CA GLU A 197 -7.69 -9.37 -5.21
C GLU A 197 -7.14 -10.80 -5.47
N ALA A 198 -6.88 -11.16 -6.73
CA ALA A 198 -6.25 -12.43 -7.13
C ALA A 198 -4.71 -12.38 -7.04
N ALA A 199 -4.10 -11.23 -7.32
CA ALA A 199 -2.64 -11.04 -7.23
C ALA A 199 -2.10 -10.98 -5.79
N VAL A 200 -2.85 -10.38 -4.85
CA VAL A 200 -2.49 -10.41 -3.41
C VAL A 200 -2.69 -11.81 -2.81
N LEU A 201 -3.53 -12.62 -3.45
CA LEU A 201 -3.63 -14.04 -3.14
C LEU A 201 -2.31 -14.74 -3.50
N SER A 202 -1.73 -14.58 -4.70
CA SER A 202 -0.76 -15.55 -5.26
C SER A 202 0.52 -15.79 -4.47
N THR A 203 1.19 -14.77 -3.92
CA THR A 203 2.52 -14.96 -3.30
C THR A 203 2.43 -15.66 -1.94
N ASN A 204 1.46 -15.29 -1.10
CA ASN A 204 1.26 -15.91 0.20
C ASN A 204 0.30 -17.12 0.15
N PHE A 205 -0.53 -17.24 -0.90
CA PHE A 205 -1.39 -18.40 -1.11
C PHE A 205 -0.57 -19.65 -1.43
N ALA A 206 0.50 -19.53 -2.21
CA ALA A 206 1.42 -20.64 -2.49
C ALA A 206 2.04 -21.19 -1.19
N ASP A 207 2.46 -20.30 -0.28
CA ASP A 207 3.01 -20.67 1.03
C ASP A 207 1.95 -21.34 1.93
N ILE A 208 0.75 -20.75 2.03
CA ILE A 208 -0.35 -21.33 2.82
C ILE A 208 -0.81 -22.66 2.24
N LEU A 209 -0.79 -22.81 0.92
CA LEU A 209 -1.07 -24.07 0.23
C LEU A 209 0.03 -25.09 0.52
N ALA A 210 1.31 -24.70 0.51
CA ALA A 210 2.43 -25.57 0.82
C ALA A 210 2.37 -26.12 2.26
N GLU A 211 1.85 -25.34 3.22
CA GLU A 211 1.61 -25.74 4.61
C GLU A 211 0.47 -26.78 4.78
N GLN A 212 -0.35 -27.01 3.75
CA GLN A 212 -1.45 -27.97 3.83
C GLN A 212 -1.00 -29.43 3.62
N PRO A 213 -1.75 -30.40 4.17
CA PRO A 213 -1.55 -31.82 3.86
C PRO A 213 -1.61 -32.11 2.35
N ALA A 214 -0.80 -33.06 1.88
CA ALA A 214 -0.62 -33.37 0.45
C ALA A 214 -1.94 -33.54 -0.32
N VAL A 215 -2.91 -34.26 0.26
CA VAL A 215 -4.23 -34.49 -0.35
C VAL A 215 -5.05 -33.19 -0.43
N THR A 216 -4.94 -32.29 0.56
CA THR A 216 -5.60 -30.98 0.50
C THR A 216 -4.97 -30.11 -0.57
N ARG A 217 -3.63 -30.16 -0.74
CA ARG A 217 -2.95 -29.47 -1.85
C ARG A 217 -3.45 -29.95 -3.19
N ALA A 218 -3.47 -31.26 -3.41
CA ALA A 218 -3.95 -31.87 -4.65
C ALA A 218 -5.41 -31.49 -4.96
N VAL A 219 -6.30 -31.56 -3.97
CA VAL A 219 -7.71 -31.13 -4.14
C VAL A 219 -7.80 -29.66 -4.57
N ILE A 220 -7.04 -28.77 -3.95
CA ILE A 220 -7.06 -27.33 -4.25
C ILE A 220 -6.42 -27.05 -5.62
N SER A 221 -5.31 -27.71 -5.96
CA SER A 221 -4.67 -27.63 -7.28
C SER A 221 -5.60 -28.10 -8.39
N LEU A 222 -6.26 -29.26 -8.26
CA LEU A 222 -7.22 -29.74 -9.26
C LEU A 222 -8.46 -28.85 -9.36
N THR A 223 -8.89 -28.25 -8.24
CA THR A 223 -9.98 -27.26 -8.24
C THR A 223 -9.60 -26.00 -9.00
N ILE A 224 -8.34 -25.58 -8.89
CA ILE A 224 -7.75 -24.47 -9.63
C ILE A 224 -7.64 -24.81 -11.13
N GLU A 225 -7.25 -26.04 -11.43
CA GLU A 225 -7.29 -26.64 -12.76
C GLU A 225 -8.74 -26.93 -13.21
N GLY A 226 -9.74 -26.48 -12.44
CA GLY A 226 -11.17 -26.46 -12.69
C GLY A 226 -11.80 -27.79 -13.02
N TYR A 227 -11.25 -28.85 -12.45
CA TYR A 227 -11.96 -30.11 -12.29
C TYR A 227 -13.17 -29.89 -11.36
N ASN A 228 -14.28 -30.58 -11.67
CA ASN A 228 -15.45 -30.52 -10.80
C ASN A 228 -15.25 -31.42 -9.57
N ASP A 229 -16.04 -31.24 -8.51
CA ASP A 229 -15.87 -31.96 -7.23
C ASP A 229 -15.99 -33.49 -7.38
N THR A 230 -16.71 -33.97 -8.41
CA THR A 230 -16.88 -35.39 -8.74
C THR A 230 -15.63 -35.91 -9.44
N ASP A 231 -15.13 -35.19 -10.45
CA ASP A 231 -13.90 -35.57 -11.16
C ASP A 231 -12.69 -35.58 -10.21
N ILE A 232 -12.62 -34.65 -9.26
CA ILE A 232 -11.56 -34.60 -8.23
C ILE A 232 -11.67 -35.79 -7.27
N ALA A 233 -12.89 -36.17 -6.91
CA ALA A 233 -13.15 -37.30 -6.02
C ALA A 233 -12.68 -38.61 -6.69
N ASP A 234 -13.00 -38.77 -7.96
CA ASP A 234 -12.62 -39.93 -8.76
C ASP A 234 -11.10 -39.97 -9.03
N GLU A 235 -10.50 -38.84 -9.43
CA GLU A 235 -9.06 -38.72 -9.72
C GLU A 235 -8.19 -38.99 -8.48
N LEU A 236 -8.62 -38.50 -7.30
CA LEU A 236 -7.87 -38.68 -6.05
C LEU A 236 -8.32 -39.91 -5.25
N ASN A 237 -9.28 -40.69 -5.77
CA ASN A 237 -9.89 -41.84 -5.12
C ASN A 237 -10.35 -41.54 -3.68
N ILE A 238 -11.06 -40.43 -3.50
CA ILE A 238 -11.64 -39.99 -2.22
C ILE A 238 -13.13 -39.70 -2.39
N THR A 239 -13.88 -39.62 -1.29
CA THR A 239 -15.32 -39.30 -1.39
C THR A 239 -15.55 -37.83 -1.76
N HIS A 240 -16.63 -37.56 -2.50
CA HIS A 240 -17.10 -36.20 -2.80
C HIS A 240 -17.26 -35.34 -1.53
N ALA A 241 -17.71 -35.94 -0.41
CA ALA A 241 -17.76 -35.27 0.88
C ALA A 241 -16.38 -34.86 1.42
N ALA A 242 -15.35 -35.70 1.20
CA ALA A 242 -13.98 -35.40 1.60
C ALA A 242 -13.39 -34.23 0.80
N VAL A 243 -13.69 -34.13 -0.50
CA VAL A 243 -13.32 -32.97 -1.34
C VAL A 243 -13.86 -31.67 -0.75
N ARG A 244 -15.17 -31.60 -0.45
CA ARG A 244 -15.81 -30.40 0.14
C ARG A 244 -15.26 -30.04 1.52
N MET A 245 -14.98 -31.04 2.36
CA MET A 245 -14.38 -30.84 3.68
C MET A 245 -12.96 -30.28 3.61
N ARG A 246 -12.18 -30.66 2.59
CA ARG A 246 -10.82 -30.16 2.38
C ARG A 246 -10.82 -28.72 1.86
N LYS A 247 -11.70 -28.38 0.92
CA LYS A 247 -11.93 -26.99 0.48
C LYS A 247 -12.32 -26.09 1.65
N THR A 248 -13.21 -26.57 2.52
CA THR A 248 -13.66 -25.85 3.72
C THR A 248 -12.52 -25.59 4.71
N ARG A 249 -11.68 -26.60 4.97
CA ARG A 249 -10.51 -26.49 5.86
C ARG A 249 -9.48 -25.49 5.33
N PHE A 250 -9.17 -25.56 4.04
CA PHE A 250 -8.26 -24.61 3.40
C PHE A 250 -8.81 -23.17 3.45
N ARG A 251 -10.11 -22.99 3.22
CA ARG A 251 -10.77 -21.69 3.38
C ARG A 251 -10.63 -21.13 4.80
N LYS A 252 -10.74 -21.98 5.83
CA LYS A 252 -10.50 -21.58 7.23
C LYS A 252 -9.05 -21.13 7.44
N ALA A 253 -8.08 -21.87 6.91
CA ALA A 253 -6.66 -21.51 7.00
C ALA A 253 -6.36 -20.14 6.36
N LEU A 254 -6.97 -19.84 5.21
CA LEU A 254 -6.88 -18.50 4.60
C LEU A 254 -7.42 -17.40 5.54
N TYR A 255 -8.57 -17.60 6.16
CA TYR A 255 -9.12 -16.61 7.09
C TYR A 255 -8.31 -16.43 8.37
N ASP A 256 -7.74 -17.51 8.90
CA ASP A 256 -6.88 -17.44 10.07
C ASP A 256 -5.56 -16.71 9.72
N ALA A 257 -4.96 -16.98 8.55
CA ALA A 257 -3.83 -16.23 8.03
C ALA A 257 -4.15 -14.74 7.79
N ALA A 258 -5.37 -14.42 7.36
CA ALA A 258 -5.82 -13.04 7.20
C ALA A 258 -5.98 -12.32 8.55
N ARG A 259 -6.50 -13.02 9.57
CA ARG A 259 -6.62 -12.51 10.94
C ARG A 259 -5.24 -12.24 11.56
N GLU A 260 -4.28 -13.09 11.25
CA GLU A 260 -2.87 -12.96 11.65
C GLU A 260 -2.10 -11.91 10.83
N ARG A 261 -2.75 -11.24 9.87
CA ARG A 261 -2.16 -10.24 8.97
C ARG A 261 -1.03 -10.80 8.08
N ARG A 262 -1.01 -12.11 7.84
CA ARG A 262 -0.12 -12.77 6.88
C ARG A 262 -0.60 -12.55 5.44
N ILE A 263 -1.91 -12.45 5.25
CA ILE A 263 -2.53 -12.14 3.96
C ILE A 263 -3.62 -11.08 4.11
N TRP A 264 -3.95 -10.40 3.01
CA TRP A 264 -5.13 -9.54 2.94
C TRP A 264 -6.20 -10.25 2.10
N ILE A 265 -7.37 -10.48 2.70
CA ILE A 265 -8.57 -10.95 1.98
C ILE A 265 -9.47 -9.74 1.79
N PRO A 266 -9.90 -9.44 0.55
CA PRO A 266 -10.86 -8.39 0.29
C PRO A 266 -12.20 -8.67 0.96
N GLU A 267 -12.86 -7.61 1.41
CA GLU A 267 -14.12 -7.68 2.15
C GLU A 267 -15.26 -8.33 1.34
N GLN A 268 -15.16 -8.28 0.01
CA GLN A 268 -16.04 -8.91 -0.97
C GLN A 268 -15.97 -10.45 -0.95
N LEU A 269 -14.82 -11.01 -0.56
CA LEU A 269 -14.59 -12.45 -0.43
C LEU A 269 -14.80 -12.96 0.98
N HIS A 270 -15.06 -12.07 1.94
CA HIS A 270 -15.59 -12.47 3.22
C HIS A 270 -16.98 -13.05 2.98
N ILE A 271 -17.11 -14.38 2.97
CA ILE A 271 -18.44 -14.97 3.18
C ILE A 271 -18.88 -14.42 4.52
N LYS A 272 -19.97 -13.64 4.53
CA LYS A 272 -20.65 -13.18 5.75
C LYS A 272 -20.88 -14.39 6.65
N ALA A 273 -19.93 -14.65 7.53
CA ALA A 273 -20.06 -15.58 8.63
C ALA A 273 -21.03 -14.92 9.62
N GLY A 274 -22.33 -14.94 9.33
CA GLY A 274 -23.33 -14.40 10.27
C GLY A 274 -24.74 -14.10 9.79
N THR A 275 -25.06 -14.04 8.49
CA THR A 275 -26.43 -13.62 8.07
C THR A 275 -27.40 -14.77 7.83
N ARG A 276 -27.16 -15.95 8.44
CA ARG A 276 -28.13 -17.06 8.50
C ARG A 276 -28.44 -17.45 9.94
N ARG A 277 -28.95 -16.50 10.74
CA ARG A 277 -29.72 -16.79 11.96
C ARG A 277 -30.41 -15.54 12.54
N ARG A 278 -31.27 -14.85 11.76
CA ARG A 278 -32.24 -13.92 12.37
C ARG A 278 -33.50 -13.61 11.55
N THR A 279 -33.91 -14.49 10.65
CA THR A 279 -35.17 -14.32 9.88
C THR A 279 -36.10 -15.55 9.91
N GLN A 280 -35.97 -16.41 10.91
CA GLN A 280 -37.00 -17.38 11.29
C GLN A 280 -37.07 -17.48 12.82
N ARG A 281 -37.69 -16.49 13.44
CA ARG A 281 -38.40 -16.54 14.73
C ARG A 281 -39.09 -15.19 14.89
N GLY A 282 -40.26 -15.10 14.28
CA GLY A 282 -41.08 -13.90 14.18
C GLY A 282 -42.15 -14.06 13.10
N ALA A 283 -42.78 -15.25 13.06
CA ALA A 283 -43.99 -15.55 12.30
C ALA A 283 -44.49 -16.92 12.78
N ALA A 284 -45.13 -16.91 13.94
CA ALA A 284 -46.11 -17.86 14.49
C ALA A 284 -46.26 -17.52 15.98
#